data_AF-A0A820J8D3-F1
#
_entry.id   AF-A0A820J8D3-F1
#
_cell.length_a   1.000
_cell.length_b   1.000
_cell.length_c   1.000
_cell.angle_alpha   90.00
_cell.angle_beta   90.00
_cell.angle_gamma   90.00
#
_symmetry.space_group_name_H-M   'P 1'
#
loop_
_entity.id
_entity.type
_entity.pdbx_description
1 polymer ?
#
loop_
_entity_poly.entity_id
_entity_poly.type
_entity_poly.pdbx_seq_one_letter_code
_entity_poly.pdbx_strand_id
1 'polypeptide(L)'
;YEILKLPFTEHFNNISYWIRSRILEQNSQKQREIYFEKFLKILKHLRLLNNFNSYLAILSALDCGPIKRLHWSKSIIDAISEHAGLIDSTGSFKNYREALNASVGQPCIPYIGSILSDLT
;
A
#
# COMPACT_ATOMS: atom_id res chain seq x y z
N TYR A 1 -22.02 12.44 1.68
CA TYR A 1 -21.35 11.13 1.57
C TYR A 1 -20.45 11.03 0.33
N GLU A 2 -20.88 11.45 -0.86
CA GLU A 2 -20.03 11.37 -2.07
C GLU A 2 -18.89 12.40 -2.14
N ILE A 3 -19.05 13.58 -1.52
CA ILE A 3 -18.13 14.73 -1.66
C ILE A 3 -16.71 14.44 -1.12
N LEU A 4 -16.57 13.58 -0.11
CA LEU A 4 -15.26 13.18 0.45
C LEU A 4 -14.73 11.87 -0.17
N LYS A 5 -15.60 11.06 -0.80
CA LYS A 5 -15.25 9.75 -1.33
C LYS A 5 -14.35 9.86 -2.55
N LEU A 6 -14.74 10.71 -3.50
CA LEU A 6 -14.00 10.91 -4.75
C LEU A 6 -12.56 11.41 -4.53
N PRO A 7 -12.30 12.47 -3.73
CA PRO A 7 -10.94 12.95 -3.50
C PRO A 7 -10.02 11.92 -2.83
N PHE A 8 -10.54 11.12 -1.88
CA PHE A 8 -9.73 10.11 -1.20
C PHE A 8 -9.38 8.94 -2.11
N THR A 9 -10.34 8.45 -2.91
CA THR A 9 -10.09 7.40 -3.90
C THR A 9 -9.17 7.89 -5.00
N GLU A 10 -9.35 9.13 -5.48
CA GLU A 10 -8.48 9.73 -6.48
C GLU A 10 -7.04 9.89 -5.95
N HIS A 11 -6.87 10.39 -4.73
CA HIS A 11 -5.56 10.49 -4.09
C HIS A 11 -4.87 9.12 -3.97
N PHE A 12 -5.60 8.09 -3.54
CA PHE A 12 -5.10 6.72 -3.47
C PHE A 12 -4.60 6.24 -4.85
N ASN A 13 -5.41 6.43 -5.89
CA ASN A 13 -5.09 6.03 -7.24
C ASN A 13 -3.87 6.79 -7.77
N ASN A 14 -3.83 8.11 -7.57
CA ASN A 14 -2.72 8.96 -8.02
C ASN A 14 -1.38 8.55 -7.38
N ILE A 15 -1.36 8.26 -6.07
CA ILE A 15 -0.18 7.71 -5.41
C ILE A 15 0.21 6.38 -6.05
N SER A 16 -0.73 5.46 -6.20
CA SER A 16 -0.45 4.12 -6.71
C SER A 16 0.10 4.15 -8.14
N TYR A 17 -0.48 4.98 -9.01
CA TYR A 17 0.02 5.20 -10.37
C TYR A 17 1.39 5.86 -10.38
N TRP A 18 1.59 6.93 -9.61
CA TRP A 18 2.88 7.62 -9.55
C TRP A 18 4.02 6.67 -9.16
N ILE A 19 3.80 5.80 -8.17
CA ILE A 19 4.80 4.81 -7.72
C ILE A 19 5.11 3.80 -8.82
N ARG A 20 4.09 3.25 -9.47
CA ARG A 20 4.27 2.33 -10.61
C ARG A 20 5.09 3.00 -11.71
N SER A 21 4.76 4.24 -12.08
CA SER A 21 5.49 5.00 -13.09
C SER A 21 6.94 5.24 -12.68
N ARG A 22 7.20 5.64 -11.43
CA ARG A 22 8.58 5.82 -10.93
C ARG A 22 9.42 4.55 -11.05
N ILE A 23 8.85 3.36 -10.86
CA ILE A 23 9.57 2.09 -11.04
C ILE A 23 9.71 1.75 -12.52
N LEU A 24 8.63 1.83 -13.30
CA LEU A 24 8.61 1.39 -14.70
C LEU A 24 9.44 2.28 -15.62
N GLU A 25 9.61 3.56 -15.29
CA GLU A 25 10.44 4.51 -16.05
C GLU A 25 11.95 4.30 -15.89
N GLN A 26 12.40 3.42 -14.98
CA GLN A 26 13.84 3.21 -14.78
C GLN A 26 14.46 2.36 -15.89
N ASN A 27 15.60 2.82 -16.40
CA ASN A 27 16.30 2.22 -17.53
C ASN A 27 17.03 0.90 -17.21
N SER A 28 17.20 0.57 -15.92
CA SER A 28 17.93 -0.63 -15.51
C SER A 28 17.25 -1.35 -14.36
N GLN A 29 17.45 -2.66 -14.29
CA GLN A 29 16.94 -3.48 -13.19
C GLN A 29 17.44 -3.00 -11.82
N LYS A 30 18.73 -2.68 -11.72
CA LYS A 30 19.34 -2.16 -10.49
C LYS A 30 18.66 -0.87 -10.00
N GLN A 31 18.32 0.06 -10.91
CA GLN A 31 17.59 1.27 -10.54
C GLN A 31 16.16 0.94 -10.08
N ARG A 32 15.46 0.03 -10.76
CA ARG A 32 14.13 -0.42 -10.33
C ARG A 32 14.14 -0.95 -8.89
N GLU A 33 15.12 -1.77 -8.55
CA GLU A 33 15.29 -2.31 -7.20
C GLU A 33 15.53 -1.20 -6.17
N ILE A 34 16.38 -0.20 -6.47
CA ILE A 34 16.60 0.96 -5.59
C ILE A 34 15.29 1.71 -5.31
N TYR A 35 14.44 1.93 -6.33
CA TYR A 35 13.15 2.59 -6.12
C TYR A 35 12.19 1.71 -5.31
N PHE A 36 12.12 0.41 -5.63
CA PHE A 36 11.29 -0.53 -4.89
C PHE A 36 11.65 -0.57 -3.40
N GLU A 37 12.94 -0.67 -3.08
CA GLU A 37 13.46 -0.65 -1.71
C GLU A 37 13.15 0.66 -0.97
N LYS A 38 13.20 1.80 -1.66
CA LYS A 38 12.77 3.08 -1.09
C LYS A 38 11.29 3.03 -0.70
N PHE A 39 10.42 2.47 -1.54
CA PHE A 39 9.00 2.33 -1.21
C PHE A 39 8.76 1.33 -0.07
N LEU A 40 9.54 0.24 0.03
CA LEU A 40 9.49 -0.65 1.20
C LEU A 40 9.85 0.08 2.51
N LYS A 41 10.86 0.97 2.49
CA LYS A 41 11.18 1.81 3.65
C LYS A 41 10.02 2.75 4.00
N ILE A 42 9.38 3.35 3.00
CA ILE A 42 8.21 4.22 3.22
C ILE A 42 7.04 3.43 3.81
N LEU A 43 6.76 2.21 3.36
CA LEU A 43 5.74 1.33 3.97
C LEU A 43 5.97 1.13 5.47
N LYS A 44 7.22 0.88 5.89
CA LYS A 44 7.57 0.74 7.30
C LYS A 44 7.24 2.00 8.11
N HIS A 45 7.56 3.18 7.59
CA HIS A 45 7.22 4.44 8.24
C HIS A 45 5.71 4.71 8.28
N LEU A 46 4.99 4.45 7.18
CA LEU A 46 3.54 4.62 7.12
C LEU A 46 2.82 3.71 8.12
N ARG A 47 3.36 2.50 8.37
CA ARG A 47 2.83 1.59 9.39
C ARG A 47 2.96 2.16 10.80
N LEU A 48 4.09 2.79 11.12
CA LEU A 48 4.32 3.44 12.43
C LEU A 48 3.42 4.67 12.64
N LEU A 49 3.09 5.37 11.55
CA LEU A 49 2.21 6.54 11.58
C LEU A 49 0.72 6.19 11.54
N ASN A 50 0.35 4.90 11.56
CA ASN A 50 -1.02 4.43 11.34
C ASN A 50 -1.68 5.03 10.09
N ASN A 51 -0.90 5.32 9.04
CA ASN A 51 -1.42 5.80 7.76
C ASN A 51 -1.67 4.60 6.83
N PHE A 52 -2.78 3.91 7.07
CA PHE A 52 -3.18 2.73 6.32
C PHE A 52 -3.58 3.03 4.89
N ASN A 53 -4.18 4.19 4.64
CA ASN A 53 -4.60 4.57 3.29
C ASN A 53 -3.40 4.68 2.33
N SER A 54 -2.39 5.47 2.70
CA SER A 54 -1.18 5.60 1.88
C SER A 54 -0.40 4.29 1.88
N TYR A 55 -0.30 3.58 3.01
CA TYR A 55 0.36 2.27 3.06
C TYR A 55 -0.20 1.33 1.99
N LEU A 56 -1.52 1.23 1.89
CA LEU A 56 -2.20 0.41 0.89
C LEU A 56 -2.04 0.93 -0.54
N ALA A 57 -2.01 2.25 -0.74
CA ALA A 57 -1.75 2.82 -2.06
C ALA A 57 -0.37 2.39 -2.59
N ILE A 58 0.64 2.39 -1.73
CA ILE A 58 1.99 1.92 -2.07
C ILE A 58 2.00 0.40 -2.26
N LEU A 59 1.45 -0.37 -1.33
CA LEU A 59 1.50 -1.83 -1.41
C LEU A 59 0.76 -2.35 -2.66
N SER A 60 -0.40 -1.78 -3.00
CA SER A 60 -1.12 -2.07 -4.24
C SER A 60 -0.41 -1.59 -5.51
N ALA A 61 0.53 -0.64 -5.39
CA ALA A 61 1.40 -0.26 -6.50
C ALA A 61 2.48 -1.32 -6.72
N LEU A 62 3.10 -1.81 -5.64
CA LEU A 62 4.19 -2.78 -5.70
C LEU A 62 3.72 -4.21 -6.01
N ASP A 63 2.51 -4.57 -5.59
CA ASP A 63 1.90 -5.90 -5.82
C ASP A 63 0.96 -5.93 -7.05
N CYS A 64 1.04 -4.97 -7.97
CA CYS A 64 0.25 -5.01 -9.19
C CYS A 64 0.93 -5.85 -10.29
N GLY A 65 0.13 -6.42 -11.21
CA GLY A 65 0.63 -7.26 -12.31
C GLY A 65 1.80 -6.65 -13.10
N PRO A 66 1.76 -5.36 -13.50
CA PRO A 66 2.88 -4.72 -14.18
C PRO A 66 4.20 -4.69 -13.42
N ILE A 67 4.17 -4.58 -12.09
CA ILE A 67 5.37 -4.59 -11.25
C ILE A 67 5.79 -6.03 -10.95
N LYS A 68 4.86 -6.92 -10.56
CA LYS A 68 5.14 -8.33 -10.21
C LYS A 68 5.80 -9.14 -11.32
N ARG A 69 5.48 -8.85 -12.59
CA ARG A 69 6.03 -9.58 -13.74
C ARG A 69 7.49 -9.23 -14.06
N LEU A 70 8.04 -8.17 -13.47
CA LEU A 70 9.45 -7.86 -13.60
C LEU A 70 10.28 -8.86 -12.77
N HIS A 71 11.55 -9.04 -13.14
CA HIS A 71 12.47 -9.83 -12.34
C HIS A 71 12.80 -9.08 -11.06
N TRP A 72 12.67 -9.71 -9.89
CA TRP A 72 13.03 -9.12 -8.59
C TRP A 72 14.00 -10.04 -7.86
N SER A 73 14.95 -9.45 -7.14
CA SER A 73 15.78 -10.21 -6.21
C SER A 73 14.93 -10.93 -5.16
N LYS A 74 15.41 -12.08 -4.68
CA LYS A 74 14.76 -12.81 -3.58
C LYS A 74 14.52 -11.92 -2.36
N SER A 75 15.48 -11.05 -2.04
CA SER A 75 15.36 -10.10 -0.93
C SER A 75 14.16 -9.16 -1.08
N ILE A 76 13.85 -8.70 -2.30
CA ILE A 76 12.68 -7.84 -2.54
C ILE A 76 11.38 -8.63 -2.38
N ILE A 77 11.34 -9.84 -2.93
CA ILE A 77 10.17 -10.73 -2.86
C ILE A 77 9.86 -11.07 -1.40
N ASP A 78 10.87 -11.44 -0.63
CA ASP A 78 10.72 -11.76 0.80
C ASP A 78 10.27 -10.50 1.55
N ALA A 79 10.89 -9.34 1.31
CA ALA A 79 10.56 -8.09 2.00
C ALA A 79 9.12 -7.60 1.72
N ILE A 80 8.61 -7.70 0.49
CA ILE A 80 7.21 -7.32 0.22
C ILE A 80 6.21 -8.30 0.86
N SER A 81 6.57 -9.59 0.96
CA SER A 81 5.70 -10.60 1.59
C SER A 81 5.41 -10.29 3.06
N GLU A 82 6.37 -9.71 3.79
CA GLU A 82 6.19 -9.25 5.18
C GLU A 82 5.09 -8.18 5.30
N HIS A 83 4.85 -7.42 4.23
CA HIS A 83 3.87 -6.34 4.19
C HIS A 83 2.48 -6.80 3.73
N ALA A 84 2.40 -7.88 2.96
CA ALA A 84 1.17 -8.38 2.37
C ALA A 84 0.16 -8.88 3.42
N GLY A 85 0.65 -9.44 4.54
CA GLY A 85 -0.21 -10.02 5.58
C GLY A 85 -1.12 -9.02 6.29
N LEU A 86 -0.77 -7.73 6.31
CA LEU A 86 -1.58 -6.71 6.99
C LEU A 86 -2.98 -6.56 6.36
N ILE A 87 -3.08 -6.74 5.05
CA ILE A 87 -4.26 -6.37 4.25
C ILE A 87 -4.86 -7.55 3.52
N ASP A 88 -4.50 -8.75 3.97
CA ASP A 88 -5.14 -10.00 3.55
C ASP A 88 -6.65 -9.87 3.70
N SER A 89 -7.36 -10.12 2.59
CA SER A 89 -8.83 -10.08 2.53
C SER A 89 -9.48 -11.19 3.37
N THR A 90 -8.73 -12.22 3.79
CA THR A 90 -9.20 -13.29 4.67
C THR A 90 -9.85 -12.71 5.93
N GLY A 91 -11.06 -13.21 6.25
CA GLY A 91 -11.81 -12.75 7.41
C GLY A 91 -12.25 -11.28 7.32
N SER A 92 -12.54 -10.76 6.11
CA SER A 92 -12.94 -9.36 5.89
C SER A 92 -11.88 -8.37 6.38
N PHE A 93 -10.64 -8.54 5.91
CA PHE A 93 -9.51 -7.69 6.31
C PHE A 93 -9.20 -7.77 7.82
N LYS A 94 -9.26 -8.96 8.41
CA LYS A 94 -9.11 -9.17 9.87
C LYS A 94 -7.86 -8.50 10.44
N ASN A 95 -6.69 -8.77 9.86
CA ASN A 95 -5.41 -8.25 10.36
C ASN A 95 -5.36 -6.71 10.28
N TYR A 96 -5.95 -6.13 9.24
CA TYR A 96 -6.06 -4.67 9.10
C TYR A 96 -7.02 -4.10 10.14
N ARG A 97 -8.17 -4.73 10.39
CA ARG A 97 -9.13 -4.27 11.42
C ARG A 97 -8.54 -4.35 12.83
N GLU A 98 -7.79 -5.40 13.15
CA GLU A 98 -7.05 -5.50 14.42
C GLU A 98 -6.01 -4.38 14.55
N ALA A 99 -5.24 -4.12 13.50
CA ALA A 99 -4.28 -3.02 13.45
C ALA A 99 -4.94 -1.65 13.60
N LEU A 100 -6.09 -1.44 12.96
CA LEU A 100 -6.87 -0.22 13.05
C LEU A 100 -7.42 -0.02 14.47
N ASN A 101 -7.98 -1.07 15.08
CA ASN A 101 -8.47 -1.02 16.46
C ASN A 101 -7.34 -0.73 17.47
N ALA A 102 -6.15 -1.29 17.26
CA ALA A 102 -4.98 -1.00 18.09
C ALA A 102 -4.50 0.46 17.99
N SER A 103 -4.86 1.19 16.92
CA SER A 103 -4.52 2.61 16.73
C SER A 103 -5.50 3.58 17.39
N VAL A 104 -6.56 3.09 18.04
CA VAL A 104 -7.54 3.94 18.74
C VAL A 104 -6.84 4.79 19.81
N GLY A 105 -7.14 6.09 19.81
CA GLY A 105 -6.50 7.07 20.68
C GLY A 105 -5.17 7.64 20.14
N GLN A 106 -4.74 7.24 18.94
CA GLN A 106 -3.59 7.78 18.23
C GLN A 106 -4.02 8.42 16.90
N PRO A 107 -3.24 9.36 16.33
CA PRO A 107 -3.44 9.81 14.96
C PRO A 107 -3.40 8.61 13.99
N CYS A 108 -4.41 8.52 13.12
CA CYS A 108 -4.57 7.42 12.17
C CYS A 108 -5.28 7.91 10.89
N ILE A 109 -4.86 7.40 9.74
CA ILE A 109 -5.55 7.57 8.46
C ILE A 109 -6.01 6.20 7.99
N PRO A 110 -7.30 5.85 8.18
CA PRO A 110 -7.82 4.53 7.82
C PRO A 110 -7.91 4.36 6.30
N TYR A 111 -7.87 3.10 5.84
CA TYR A 111 -8.18 2.78 4.45
C TYR A 111 -9.68 2.90 4.20
N ILE A 112 -10.05 3.88 3.37
CA ILE A 112 -11.45 4.23 3.13
C ILE A 112 -12.19 3.14 2.37
N GLY A 113 -11.51 2.35 1.53
CA GLY A 113 -12.15 1.29 0.73
C GLY A 113 -12.84 0.24 1.61
N SER A 114 -12.20 -0.20 2.69
CA SER A 114 -12.81 -1.14 3.64
C SER A 114 -14.02 -0.55 4.36
N ILE A 115 -13.97 0.73 4.73
CA ILE A 115 -15.09 1.41 5.42
C ILE A 115 -16.27 1.55 4.46
N LEU A 116 -16.01 1.90 3.20
CA LEU A 116 -17.05 2.04 2.19
C LEU A 116 -17.73 0.71 1.88
N SER A 117 -16.98 -0.40 1.86
CA SER A 117 -17.56 -1.74 1.69
C SER A 117 -18.50 -2.15 2.82
N ASP A 118 -18.30 -1.65 4.05
CA ASP A 118 -19.22 -1.93 5.16
C ASP A 118 -20.52 -1.10 5.07
N LEU A 119 -20.57 -0.07 4.22
CA LEU A 119 -21.69 0.87 4.06
C LEU A 119 -22.54 0.62 2.81
N THR A 120 -22.20 -0.38 2.00
CA THR A 120 -22.87 -0.74 0.73
C THR A 120 -23.26 -2.20 0.73
#